data_AF-A0A9L0T2X6-F1
#
_entry.id   AF-A0A9L0T2X6-F1
#
_cell.length_a   1.000
_cell.length_b   1.000
_cell.length_c   1.000
_cell.angle_alpha   90.00
_cell.angle_beta   90.00
_cell.angle_gamma   90.00
#
_symmetry.space_group_name_H-M   'P 1'
#
loop_
_entity.id
_entity.type
_entity.pdbx_description
1 polymer ?
#
loop_
_entity_poly.entity_id
_entity_poly.type
_entity_poly.pdbx_seq_one_letter_code
_entity_poly.pdbx_strand_id
1 'polypeptide(L)'
;MRQQRSMFQVREQDKTPEKELNETKINNLPDKVFKQKVIRMLNDLGRRMDELSENGNKEFENIKKNQSEMKNTILEMKNSLEGFNSRVGDTEEWISKLDERLEEITQAEPIKEKRIKKNENSLRDLCNNIKCTNICIISVPEGEEIDKGAENLFEEITAENFPNLKKETDI
;
A
#
# COMPACT_ATOMS: atom_id res chain seq x y z
N MET A 1 -12.89 20.19 -10.06
CA MET A 1 -13.82 19.44 -9.18
C MET A 1 -15.23 19.99 -9.42
N ARG A 2 -16.17 19.14 -9.84
CA ARG A 2 -17.53 19.56 -10.21
C ARG A 2 -18.35 19.83 -8.95
N GLN A 3 -18.89 21.04 -8.82
CA GLN A 3 -19.90 21.37 -7.81
C GLN A 3 -21.20 20.60 -8.12
N GLN A 4 -21.63 19.73 -7.22
CA GLN A 4 -23.00 19.24 -7.19
C GLN A 4 -23.84 20.23 -6.38
N ARG A 5 -24.69 21.00 -7.06
CA ARG A 5 -25.79 21.73 -6.45
C ARG A 5 -26.83 20.70 -5.97
N SER A 6 -26.96 20.54 -4.66
CA SER A 6 -28.07 19.81 -4.07
C SER A 6 -29.35 20.65 -4.19
N MET A 7 -30.33 20.15 -4.94
CA MET A 7 -31.69 20.69 -5.02
C MET A 7 -32.43 20.31 -3.74
N PHE A 8 -32.54 21.24 -2.79
CA PHE A 8 -33.55 21.14 -1.75
C PHE A 8 -34.93 21.33 -2.40
N GLN A 9 -35.61 20.22 -2.69
CA GLN A 9 -37.02 20.24 -3.03
C GLN A 9 -37.81 20.44 -1.73
N VAL A 10 -38.24 21.68 -1.49
CA VAL A 10 -39.27 21.96 -0.49
C VAL A 10 -40.56 21.31 -0.98
N ARG A 11 -41.02 20.26 -0.31
CA ARG A 11 -42.37 19.74 -0.51
C ARG A 11 -43.35 20.76 0.08
N GLU A 12 -44.06 21.47 -0.78
CA GLU A 12 -45.30 22.15 -0.40
C GLU A 12 -46.26 21.07 0.15
N GLN A 13 -46.59 21.14 1.44
CA GLN A 13 -47.68 20.37 2.03
C GLN A 13 -48.78 21.31 2.53
N ASP A 14 -49.99 20.99 2.07
CA ASP A 14 -51.32 21.33 2.56
C ASP A 14 -51.63 22.80 2.82
N LYS A 15 -51.94 23.51 1.72
CA LYS A 15 -52.85 24.67 1.78
C LYS A 15 -54.26 24.18 2.14
N THR A 16 -54.62 24.23 3.41
CA THR A 16 -56.03 24.20 3.83
C THR A 16 -56.81 25.34 3.13
N PRO A 17 -58.04 25.12 2.63
CA PRO A 17 -58.77 26.17 1.94
C PRO A 17 -59.13 27.28 2.94
N GLU A 18 -58.57 28.47 2.75
CA GLU A 18 -59.04 29.66 3.45
C GLU A 18 -60.48 29.95 3.01
N LYS A 19 -61.43 29.69 3.91
CA LYS A 19 -62.78 30.23 3.79
C LYS A 19 -62.70 31.73 4.06
N GLU A 20 -62.46 32.51 3.01
CA GLU A 20 -62.59 33.97 3.07
C GLU A 20 -64.01 34.33 3.55
N LEU A 21 -64.10 34.88 4.76
CA LEU A 21 -65.33 35.40 5.31
C LEU A 21 -65.50 36.83 4.82
N ASN A 22 -66.41 37.00 3.86
CA ASN A 22 -66.76 38.31 3.32
C ASN A 22 -67.29 39.26 4.41
N GLU A 23 -66.66 40.42 4.55
CA GLU A 23 -66.94 41.46 5.56
C GLU A 23 -68.43 41.85 5.62
N THR A 24 -69.12 41.84 4.48
CA THR A 24 -70.55 42.21 4.35
C THR A 24 -71.51 41.25 5.09
N LYS A 25 -71.14 39.98 5.31
CA LYS A 25 -71.97 39.03 6.07
C LYS A 25 -71.78 39.14 7.58
N ILE A 26 -70.71 39.79 8.05
CA ILE A 26 -70.36 39.88 9.47
C ILE A 26 -71.21 40.94 10.18
N ASN A 27 -71.52 42.04 9.49
CA ASN A 27 -72.20 43.21 10.05
C ASN A 27 -73.71 43.01 10.38
N ASN A 28 -74.34 41.93 9.89
CA ASN A 28 -75.79 41.68 10.06
C ASN A 28 -76.12 40.53 11.05
N LEU A 29 -75.15 39.99 11.78
CA LEU A 29 -75.33 38.86 12.70
C LEU A 29 -75.83 39.31 14.10
N PRO A 30 -76.76 38.58 14.74
CA PRO A 30 -77.10 38.82 16.15
C PRO A 30 -75.87 38.64 17.06
N ASP A 31 -75.71 39.52 18.05
CA ASP A 31 -74.53 39.61 18.93
C ASP A 31 -74.10 38.27 19.56
N LYS A 32 -75.08 37.43 19.96
CA LYS A 32 -74.83 36.08 20.51
C LYS A 32 -74.19 35.13 19.50
N VAL A 33 -74.64 35.17 18.24
CA VAL A 33 -74.14 34.30 17.17
C VAL A 33 -72.74 34.76 16.73
N PHE A 34 -72.51 36.08 16.70
CA PHE A 34 -71.20 36.66 16.45
C PHE A 34 -70.17 36.24 17.51
N LYS A 35 -70.48 36.44 18.80
CA LYS A 35 -69.63 36.03 19.94
C LYS A 35 -69.29 34.54 19.89
N GLN A 36 -70.27 33.69 19.60
CA GLN A 36 -70.05 32.24 19.49
C GLN A 36 -69.11 31.87 18.32
N LYS A 37 -69.21 32.59 17.20
CA LYS A 37 -68.34 32.39 16.04
C LYS A 37 -66.89 32.81 16.34
N VAL A 38 -66.69 33.94 17.05
CA VAL A 38 -65.37 34.40 17.50
C VAL A 38 -64.71 33.39 18.44
N ILE A 39 -65.45 32.90 19.44
CA ILE A 39 -64.93 31.87 20.38
C ILE A 39 -64.48 30.62 19.63
N ARG A 40 -65.25 30.16 18.64
CA ARG A 40 -64.88 29.00 17.82
C ARG A 40 -63.58 29.24 17.04
N MET A 41 -63.44 30.41 16.40
CA MET A 41 -62.20 30.75 15.68
C MET A 41 -60.98 30.81 16.60
N LEU A 42 -61.13 31.39 17.79
CA LEU A 42 -60.06 31.45 18.78
C LEU A 42 -59.63 30.05 19.26
N ASN A 43 -60.59 29.16 19.50
CA ASN A 43 -60.29 27.77 19.88
C ASN A 43 -59.60 27.00 18.76
N ASP A 44 -60.03 27.18 17.50
CA ASP A 44 -59.37 26.56 16.35
C ASP A 44 -57.95 27.10 16.17
N LEU A 45 -57.75 28.40 16.36
CA LEU A 45 -56.42 29.01 16.33
C LEU A 45 -55.51 28.46 17.43
N GLY A 46 -56.02 28.35 18.67
CA GLY A 46 -55.28 27.77 19.79
C GLY A 46 -54.84 26.35 19.49
N ARG A 47 -55.75 25.50 18.99
CA ARG A 47 -55.42 24.12 18.61
C ARG A 47 -54.35 24.04 17.52
N ARG A 48 -54.45 24.88 16.48
CA ARG A 48 -53.43 24.94 15.41
C ARG A 48 -52.08 25.41 15.95
N MET A 49 -52.07 26.30 16.93
CA MET A 49 -50.86 26.78 17.58
C MET A 49 -50.20 25.68 18.43
N ASP A 50 -51.00 24.92 19.17
CA ASP A 50 -50.52 23.78 19.96
C ASP A 50 -49.95 22.68 19.05
N GLU A 51 -50.66 22.33 17.97
CA GLU A 51 -50.19 21.37 16.96
C GLU A 51 -48.87 21.81 16.32
N LEU A 52 -48.76 23.10 15.95
CA LEU A 52 -47.54 23.67 15.38
C LEU A 52 -46.39 23.64 16.40
N SER A 53 -46.67 23.96 17.66
CA SER A 53 -45.69 23.94 18.75
C SER A 53 -45.17 22.52 19.00
N GLU A 54 -46.06 21.54 19.09
CA GLU A 54 -45.70 20.14 19.31
C GLU A 54 -44.88 19.58 18.14
N ASN A 55 -45.28 19.88 16.89
CA ASN A 55 -44.53 19.46 15.72
C ASN A 55 -43.14 20.13 15.66
N GLY A 56 -43.06 21.43 15.93
CA GLY A 56 -41.80 22.16 15.97
C GLY A 56 -40.84 21.63 17.03
N ASN A 57 -41.34 21.28 18.22
CA ASN A 57 -40.53 20.69 19.29
C ASN A 57 -40.00 19.30 18.91
N LYS A 58 -40.84 18.46 18.28
CA LYS A 58 -40.40 17.14 17.77
C LYS A 58 -39.32 17.27 16.71
N GLU A 59 -39.48 18.21 15.78
CA GLU A 59 -38.48 18.47 14.74
C GLU A 59 -37.17 19.00 15.34
N PHE A 60 -37.25 19.90 16.33
CA PHE A 60 -36.09 20.43 17.02
C PHE A 60 -35.28 19.34 17.74
N GLU A 61 -35.93 18.45 18.49
CA GLU A 61 -35.25 17.33 19.16
C GLU A 61 -34.63 16.35 18.16
N ASN A 62 -35.29 16.08 17.03
CA ASN A 62 -34.72 15.27 15.96
C ASN A 62 -33.47 15.91 15.35
N ILE A 63 -33.50 17.22 15.05
CA ILE A 63 -32.35 17.96 14.53
C ILE A 63 -31.19 17.90 15.52
N LYS A 64 -31.47 18.11 16.81
CA LYS A 64 -30.47 18.07 17.88
C LYS A 64 -29.82 16.70 18.01
N LYS A 65 -30.61 15.62 17.94
CA LYS A 65 -30.11 14.25 17.93
C LYS A 65 -29.20 14.00 16.72
N ASN A 66 -29.67 14.31 15.50
CA ASN A 66 -28.88 14.15 14.28
C ASN A 66 -27.57 14.96 14.33
N GLN A 67 -27.61 16.19 14.87
CA GLN A 67 -26.42 17.01 15.05
C GLN A 67 -25.41 16.35 16.01
N SER A 68 -25.86 15.72 17.08
CA SER A 68 -25.00 15.00 18.01
C SER A 68 -24.37 13.77 17.36
N GLU A 69 -25.14 12.99 16.60
CA GLU A 69 -24.65 11.81 15.87
C GLU A 69 -23.59 12.22 14.85
N MET A 70 -23.84 13.27 14.06
CA MET A 70 -22.87 13.81 13.11
C MET A 70 -21.56 14.23 13.78
N LYS A 71 -21.61 14.89 14.96
CA LYS A 71 -20.41 15.28 15.71
C LYS A 71 -19.59 14.06 16.14
N ASN A 72 -20.25 12.99 16.59
CA ASN A 72 -19.58 11.75 16.98
C ASN A 72 -18.92 11.09 15.76
N THR A 73 -19.62 10.98 14.64
CA THR A 73 -19.03 10.43 13.40
C THR A 73 -17.81 11.23 12.95
N ILE A 74 -17.88 12.57 12.99
CA ILE A 74 -16.73 13.42 12.65
C ILE A 74 -15.54 13.15 13.58
N LEU A 75 -15.78 12.95 14.88
CA LEU A 75 -14.72 12.64 15.85
C LEU A 75 -14.07 11.28 15.56
N GLU A 76 -14.87 10.24 15.28
CA GLU A 76 -14.37 8.92 14.90
C GLU A 76 -13.54 8.97 13.60
N MET A 77 -14.00 9.73 12.61
CA MET A 77 -13.26 9.95 11.36
C MET A 77 -11.94 10.66 11.61
N LYS A 78 -11.91 11.66 12.49
CA LYS A 78 -10.68 12.38 12.87
C LYS A 78 -9.66 11.44 13.53
N ASN A 79 -10.09 10.63 14.50
CA ASN A 79 -9.22 9.68 15.19
C ASN A 79 -8.69 8.61 14.23
N SER A 80 -9.54 8.13 13.32
CA SER A 80 -9.15 7.18 12.29
C SER A 80 -8.10 7.79 11.36
N LEU A 81 -8.29 9.04 10.91
CA LEU A 81 -7.33 9.75 10.07
C LEU A 81 -5.97 9.95 10.76
N GLU A 82 -5.99 10.28 12.05
CA GLU A 82 -4.76 10.38 12.85
C GLU A 82 -4.02 9.04 12.93
N GLY A 83 -4.76 7.95 13.17
CA GLY A 83 -4.22 6.58 13.12
C GLY A 83 -3.62 6.23 11.75
N PHE A 84 -4.31 6.56 10.65
CA PHE A 84 -3.78 6.38 9.30
C PHE A 84 -2.50 7.17 9.06
N ASN A 85 -2.43 8.43 9.48
CA ASN A 85 -1.24 9.26 9.32
C ASN A 85 -0.04 8.69 10.07
N SER A 86 -0.22 8.18 11.29
CA SER A 86 0.87 7.53 12.04
C SER A 86 1.43 6.33 11.28
N ARG A 87 0.56 5.45 10.76
CA ARG A 87 0.97 4.26 9.99
C ARG A 87 1.65 4.62 8.67
N VAL A 88 1.21 5.69 8.01
CA VAL A 88 1.88 6.21 6.81
C VAL A 88 3.29 6.66 7.15
N GLY A 89 3.47 7.42 8.23
CA GLY A 89 4.80 7.84 8.71
C GLY A 89 5.73 6.65 8.99
N ASP A 90 5.24 5.63 9.69
CA ASP A 90 6.03 4.40 9.95
C ASP A 90 6.44 3.70 8.64
N THR A 91 5.55 3.70 7.65
CA THR A 91 5.80 3.08 6.35
C THR A 91 6.82 3.88 5.55
N GLU A 92 6.76 5.21 5.57
CA GLU A 92 7.74 6.11 4.92
C GLU A 92 9.15 5.94 5.52
N GLU A 93 9.26 5.82 6.85
CA GLU A 93 10.54 5.56 7.50
C GLU A 93 11.10 4.18 7.10
N TRP A 94 10.24 3.16 7.06
CA TRP A 94 10.64 1.81 6.63
C TRP A 94 11.11 1.77 5.17
N ILE A 95 10.42 2.47 4.27
CA ILE A 95 10.84 2.62 2.86
C ILE A 95 12.20 3.30 2.78
N SER A 96 12.42 4.38 3.54
CA SER A 96 13.70 5.09 3.57
C SER A 96 14.87 4.18 4.00
N LYS A 97 14.64 3.30 5.00
CA LYS A 97 15.63 2.29 5.44
C LYS A 97 15.89 1.23 4.37
N LEU A 98 14.89 0.86 3.57
CA LEU A 98 15.08 -0.07 2.46
C LEU A 98 15.87 0.56 1.32
N ASP A 99 15.60 1.83 1.01
CA ASP A 99 16.33 2.57 -0.02
C ASP A 99 17.82 2.70 0.35
N GLU A 100 18.14 3.02 1.61
CA GLU A 100 19.52 3.05 2.10
C GLU A 100 20.22 1.69 1.94
N ARG A 101 19.56 0.59 2.33
CA ARG A 101 20.11 -0.77 2.18
C ARG A 101 20.28 -1.17 0.71
N LEU A 102 19.38 -0.74 -0.17
CA LEU A 102 19.47 -1.03 -1.59
C LEU A 102 20.68 -0.33 -2.21
N GLU A 103 20.94 0.91 -1.81
CA GLU A 103 22.12 1.66 -2.23
C GLU A 103 23.42 0.97 -1.77
N GLU A 104 23.48 0.52 -0.52
CA GLU A 104 24.64 -0.26 -0.01
C GLU A 104 24.89 -1.54 -0.83
N ILE A 105 23.84 -2.28 -1.17
CA ILE A 105 23.94 -3.49 -2.00
C ILE A 105 24.46 -3.15 -3.39
N THR A 106 23.89 -2.12 -4.02
CA THR A 106 24.27 -1.66 -5.36
C THR A 106 25.74 -1.27 -5.44
N GLN A 107 26.28 -0.65 -4.38
CA GLN A 107 27.71 -0.33 -4.29
C GLN A 107 28.59 -1.55 -4.01
N ALA A 108 28.10 -2.52 -3.23
CA ALA A 108 28.87 -3.72 -2.86
C ALA A 108 28.99 -4.75 -3.99
N GLU A 109 27.99 -4.87 -4.86
CA GLU A 109 27.98 -5.81 -5.99
C GLU A 109 29.21 -5.70 -6.92
N PRO A 110 29.57 -4.52 -7.48
CA PRO A 110 30.72 -4.41 -8.37
C PRO A 110 32.04 -4.69 -7.67
N ILE A 111 32.14 -4.44 -6.35
CA ILE A 111 33.32 -4.77 -5.56
C ILE A 111 33.46 -6.29 -5.42
N LYS A 112 32.35 -6.99 -5.12
CA LYS A 112 32.32 -8.45 -5.05
C LYS A 112 32.65 -9.08 -6.40
N GLU A 113 32.07 -8.58 -7.49
CA GLU A 113 32.34 -9.06 -8.85
C GLU A 113 33.82 -8.92 -9.23
N LYS A 114 34.42 -7.75 -8.96
CA LYS A 114 35.87 -7.53 -9.20
C LYS A 114 36.75 -8.51 -8.41
N ARG A 115 36.38 -8.82 -7.17
CA ARG A 115 37.10 -9.81 -6.34
C ARG A 115 36.98 -11.22 -6.92
N ILE A 116 35.77 -11.64 -7.32
CA ILE A 116 35.53 -12.94 -7.95
C ILE A 116 36.36 -13.07 -9.23
N LYS A 117 36.31 -12.06 -10.11
CA LYS A 117 37.07 -12.06 -11.37
C LYS A 117 38.59 -12.11 -11.15
N LYS A 118 39.10 -11.42 -10.13
CA LYS A 118 40.51 -11.50 -9.74
C LYS A 118 40.87 -12.92 -9.28
N ASN A 119 40.06 -13.53 -8.44
CA ASN A 119 40.30 -14.88 -7.93
C ASN A 119 40.26 -15.91 -9.06
N GLU A 120 39.30 -15.81 -9.98
CA GLU A 120 39.21 -16.67 -11.16
C GLU A 120 40.47 -16.57 -12.03
N ASN A 121 40.96 -15.35 -12.27
CA ASN A 121 42.21 -15.14 -12.98
C ASN A 121 43.39 -15.80 -12.26
N SER A 122 43.53 -15.58 -10.96
CA SER A 122 44.61 -16.20 -10.17
C SER A 122 44.55 -17.73 -10.16
N LEU A 123 43.35 -18.32 -10.12
CA LEU A 123 43.18 -19.77 -10.23
C LEU A 123 43.56 -20.31 -11.60
N ARG A 124 43.22 -19.60 -12.67
CA ARG A 124 43.63 -19.96 -14.03
C ARG A 124 45.15 -19.90 -14.18
N ASP A 125 45.78 -18.84 -13.66
CA ASP A 125 47.23 -18.68 -13.72
C ASP A 125 47.95 -19.79 -12.93
N LEU A 126 47.44 -20.15 -11.74
CA LEU A 126 47.94 -21.28 -10.96
C LEU A 126 47.79 -22.61 -11.70
N CYS A 127 46.62 -22.87 -12.30
CA CYS A 127 46.38 -24.07 -13.08
C CYS A 127 47.33 -24.16 -14.29
N ASN A 128 47.57 -23.04 -14.97
CA ASN A 128 48.53 -22.96 -16.06
C ASN A 128 49.95 -23.25 -15.57
N ASN A 129 50.36 -22.70 -14.42
CA ASN A 129 51.67 -22.95 -13.84
C ASN A 129 51.89 -24.44 -13.53
N ILE A 130 50.91 -25.12 -12.92
CA ILE A 130 50.96 -26.57 -12.67
C ILE A 130 51.01 -27.34 -13.99
N LYS A 131 50.24 -26.93 -15.01
CA LYS A 131 50.27 -27.58 -16.32
C LYS A 131 51.59 -27.41 -17.05
N CYS A 132 52.28 -26.27 -16.88
CA CYS A 132 53.59 -26.04 -17.49
C CYS A 132 54.66 -27.03 -17.00
N THR A 133 54.51 -27.61 -15.82
CA THR A 133 55.41 -28.66 -15.32
C THR A 133 54.98 -30.08 -15.71
N ASN A 134 53.77 -30.26 -16.24
CA ASN A 134 53.26 -31.57 -16.61
C ASN A 134 53.74 -31.96 -18.00
N ILE A 135 54.37 -33.13 -18.11
CA ILE A 135 54.76 -33.74 -19.39
C ILE A 135 53.66 -34.74 -19.78
N CYS A 136 53.16 -34.62 -21.01
CA CYS A 136 52.20 -35.57 -21.57
C CYS A 136 52.92 -36.47 -22.58
N ILE A 137 52.99 -37.77 -22.29
CA ILE A 137 53.55 -38.77 -23.20
C ILE A 137 52.38 -39.39 -23.98
N ILE A 138 52.41 -39.23 -25.30
CA ILE A 138 51.38 -39.75 -26.21
C ILE A 138 51.97 -40.97 -26.94
N SER A 139 51.11 -41.92 -27.33
CA SER A 139 51.47 -43.15 -28.06
C SER A 139 52.07 -44.27 -27.21
N VAL A 140 51.79 -44.28 -25.90
CA VAL A 140 52.02 -45.44 -25.04
C VAL A 140 50.96 -46.51 -25.35
N PRO A 141 51.34 -47.75 -25.73
CA PRO A 141 50.43 -48.88 -25.83
C PRO A 141 49.56 -49.06 -24.59
N GLU A 142 48.27 -49.30 -24.79
CA GLU A 142 47.31 -49.50 -23.70
C GLU A 142 47.73 -50.71 -22.83
N GLY A 143 47.84 -50.50 -21.52
CA GLY A 143 48.27 -51.52 -20.54
C GLY A 143 49.75 -51.46 -20.15
N GLU A 144 50.61 -50.83 -20.96
CA GLU A 144 52.06 -50.82 -20.69
C GLU A 144 52.42 -50.01 -19.43
N GLU A 145 51.69 -48.93 -19.15
CA GLU A 145 51.82 -48.17 -17.89
C GLU A 145 51.45 -49.03 -16.67
N ILE A 146 50.44 -49.89 -16.79
CA ILE A 146 49.97 -50.75 -15.70
C ILE A 146 50.97 -51.88 -15.46
N ASP A 147 51.49 -52.47 -16.53
CA ASP A 147 52.40 -53.62 -16.49
C ASP A 147 53.80 -53.25 -15.97
N LYS A 148 54.35 -52.11 -16.39
CA LYS A 148 55.71 -51.68 -16.03
C LYS A 148 55.74 -50.65 -14.89
N GLY A 149 54.63 -49.92 -14.67
CA GLY A 149 54.56 -48.74 -13.83
C GLY A 149 55.01 -47.46 -14.57
N ALA A 150 54.33 -46.34 -14.29
CA ALA A 150 54.55 -45.07 -15.00
C ALA A 150 55.98 -44.53 -14.88
N GLU A 151 56.62 -44.67 -13.72
CA GLU A 151 57.99 -44.17 -13.48
C GLU A 151 59.03 -44.96 -14.29
N ASN A 152 58.96 -46.30 -14.25
CA ASN A 152 59.86 -47.16 -15.03
C ASN A 152 59.68 -46.92 -16.54
N LEU A 153 58.44 -46.75 -16.99
CA LEU A 153 58.14 -46.43 -18.38
C LEU A 153 58.72 -45.07 -18.78
N PHE A 154 58.63 -44.06 -17.92
CA PHE A 154 59.22 -42.74 -18.15
C PHE A 154 60.75 -42.81 -18.25
N GLU A 155 61.41 -43.58 -17.38
CA GLU A 155 62.85 -43.82 -17.42
C GLU A 155 63.30 -44.53 -18.71
N GLU A 156 62.55 -45.54 -19.16
CA GLU A 156 62.81 -46.27 -20.42
C GLU A 156 62.75 -45.30 -21.61
N ILE A 157 61.67 -44.53 -21.72
CA ILE A 157 61.48 -43.52 -22.79
C ILE A 157 62.57 -42.45 -22.76
N THR A 158 62.95 -41.98 -21.56
CA THR A 158 64.00 -40.97 -21.39
C THR A 158 65.37 -41.51 -21.79
N ALA A 159 65.71 -42.75 -21.40
CA ALA A 159 66.98 -43.36 -21.74
C ALA A 159 67.12 -43.65 -23.23
N GLU A 160 66.04 -44.06 -23.90
CA GLU A 160 66.02 -44.33 -25.34
C GLU A 160 66.15 -43.05 -26.17
N ASN A 161 65.37 -42.01 -25.84
CA ASN A 161 65.28 -40.80 -26.66
C ASN A 161 66.25 -39.68 -26.25
N PHE A 162 66.63 -39.61 -24.97
CA PHE A 162 67.47 -38.55 -24.39
C PHE A 162 68.63 -39.13 -23.56
N PRO A 163 69.53 -39.93 -24.15
CA PRO A 163 70.58 -40.65 -23.42
C PRO A 163 71.59 -39.74 -22.69
N ASN A 164 71.64 -38.45 -23.02
CA ASN A 164 72.50 -37.47 -22.33
C ASN A 164 71.90 -37.00 -20.99
N LEU A 165 70.58 -37.02 -20.81
CA LEU A 165 69.94 -36.63 -19.55
C LEU A 165 70.25 -37.63 -18.42
N LYS A 166 70.44 -38.91 -18.76
CA LYS A 166 70.77 -39.97 -17.81
C LYS A 166 72.19 -39.84 -17.23
N LYS A 167 73.10 -39.13 -17.91
CA LYS A 167 74.52 -38.98 -17.47
C LYS A 167 74.72 -37.87 -16.45
N GLU A 168 73.76 -36.96 -16.29
CA GLU A 168 73.83 -35.84 -15.34
C GLU A 168 73.28 -36.18 -13.95
N THR A 169 72.65 -37.35 -13.77
CA THR A 169 72.02 -37.78 -12.51
C THR A 169 72.93 -38.64 -11.61
N ASP A 170 74.13 -39.02 -12.08
CA ASP A 170 75.13 -39.77 -11.32
C ASP A 170 76.04 -38.84 -10.46
N ILE A 171 75.44 -38.04 -9.56
CA ILE A 171 76.15 -37.22 -8.54
C ILE A 171 75.71 -37.65 -7.14
#